data_AF-W9UQ32-F1
#
_entry.id   AF-W9UQ32-F1
#
_cell.length_a   1.000
_cell.length_b   1.000
_cell.length_c   1.000
_cell.angle_alpha   90.00
_cell.angle_beta   90.00
_cell.angle_gamma   90.00
#
_symmetry.space_group_name_H-M   'P 1'
#
loop_
_entity.id
_entity.type
_entity.pdbx_description
1 polymer ?
#
loop_
_entity_poly.entity_id
_entity_poly.type
_entity_poly.pdbx_seq_one_letter_code
_entity_poly.pdbx_strand_id
1 'polypeptide(L)'
;MPRTDDEPDFARLMSDVKPIQNTKADLRPSFSARKDPKLAYRRWVASKEEESLVDGLSSEVSKLVESEEELIFAVPGVQINRIKKLRQGHIPWEQGIDLHGFSIDEARDELSRFIRDAIRLEHQCVIVVHGKAIVKVGKRR
;
A
#
# COMPACT_ATOMS: atom_id res chain seq x y z
N MET A 1 39.26 -31.39 46.07
CA MET A 1 38.37 -30.24 46.34
C MET A 1 37.11 -30.80 47.01
N PRO A 2 36.82 -30.49 48.28
CA PRO A 2 35.62 -30.99 48.96
C PRO A 2 34.39 -30.19 48.51
N ARG A 3 33.27 -30.87 48.26
CA ARG A 3 31.95 -30.27 47.98
C ARG A 3 31.49 -29.56 49.25
N THR A 4 31.15 -28.28 49.16
CA THR A 4 30.55 -27.50 50.25
C THR A 4 29.11 -27.96 50.48
N ASP A 5 28.78 -28.28 51.73
CA ASP A 5 27.49 -28.81 52.22
C ASP A 5 26.36 -27.73 52.32
N ASP A 6 26.54 -26.57 51.68
CA ASP A 6 25.66 -25.40 51.79
C ASP A 6 24.70 -25.24 50.60
N GLU A 7 24.35 -26.33 49.91
CA GLU A 7 23.32 -26.29 48.89
C GLU A 7 21.98 -26.64 49.55
N PRO A 8 21.03 -25.68 49.68
CA PRO A 8 19.80 -25.91 50.42
C PRO A 8 19.00 -27.04 49.77
N ASP A 9 18.60 -28.03 50.57
CA ASP A 9 17.77 -29.14 50.14
C ASP A 9 16.41 -28.61 49.67
N PHE A 10 16.27 -28.55 48.34
CA PHE A 10 15.09 -28.05 47.66
C PHE A 10 13.81 -28.75 48.12
N ALA A 11 13.89 -30.04 48.45
CA ALA A 11 12.73 -30.82 48.90
C ALA A 11 12.22 -30.36 50.27
N ARG A 12 13.11 -29.93 51.17
CA ARG A 12 12.74 -29.35 52.47
C ARG A 12 12.09 -27.98 52.31
N LEU A 13 12.64 -27.13 51.45
CA LEU A 13 12.12 -25.77 51.24
C LEU A 13 10.74 -25.73 50.57
N MET A 14 10.34 -26.80 49.88
CA MET A 14 9.05 -26.88 49.17
C MET A 14 8.00 -27.74 49.90
N SER A 15 8.25 -28.09 51.16
CA SER A 15 7.42 -29.02 51.94
C SER A 15 6.02 -28.47 52.29
N ASP A 16 5.83 -27.16 52.24
CA ASP A 16 4.57 -26.45 52.50
C ASP A 16 3.76 -26.16 51.22
N VAL A 17 4.30 -26.48 50.05
CA VAL A 17 3.65 -26.19 48.77
C VAL A 17 2.73 -27.34 48.35
N LYS A 18 1.43 -27.07 48.26
CA LYS A 18 0.45 -28.04 47.75
C LYS A 18 0.48 -28.05 46.20
N PRO A 19 0.89 -29.16 45.55
CA PRO A 19 0.98 -29.21 44.10
C PRO A 19 -0.40 -29.07 43.45
N ILE A 20 -0.48 -28.24 42.42
CA ILE A 20 -1.68 -28.01 41.63
C ILE A 20 -1.95 -29.27 40.81
N GLN A 21 -3.06 -29.96 41.11
CA GLN A 21 -3.40 -31.25 40.50
C GLN A 21 -3.96 -31.12 39.08
N ASN A 22 -4.36 -29.92 38.67
CA ASN A 22 -4.92 -29.69 37.35
C ASN A 22 -3.91 -28.98 36.44
N THR A 23 -3.12 -29.79 35.73
CA THR A 23 -2.14 -29.32 34.73
C THR A 23 -2.77 -29.12 33.34
N LYS A 24 -4.09 -29.28 33.21
CA LYS A 24 -4.78 -29.10 31.93
C LYS A 24 -5.38 -27.70 31.87
N ALA A 25 -4.93 -26.90 30.90
CA ALA A 25 -5.59 -25.66 30.54
C ALA A 25 -6.99 -25.97 30.02
N ASP A 26 -8.01 -25.27 30.51
CA ASP A 26 -9.35 -25.36 29.94
C ASP A 26 -9.35 -24.69 28.56
N LEU A 27 -9.17 -25.49 27.51
CA LEU A 27 -9.20 -25.04 26.12
C LEU A 27 -10.63 -24.90 25.60
N ARG A 28 -11.67 -25.08 26.44
CA ARG A 28 -13.04 -24.86 26.01
C ARG A 28 -13.12 -23.43 25.50
N PRO A 29 -13.39 -23.21 24.19
CA PRO A 29 -13.60 -21.88 23.70
C PRO A 29 -14.79 -21.36 24.51
N SER A 30 -14.55 -20.32 25.32
CA SER A 30 -15.63 -19.57 25.93
C SER A 30 -16.63 -19.33 24.81
N PHE A 31 -17.87 -19.76 24.99
CA PHE A 31 -18.96 -19.62 24.01
C PHE A 31 -19.21 -18.13 23.64
N SER A 32 -18.46 -17.21 24.25
CA SER A 32 -18.33 -15.79 23.92
C SER A 32 -17.18 -15.44 22.96
N ALA A 33 -16.47 -16.40 22.36
CA ALA A 33 -15.87 -16.20 21.04
C ALA A 33 -16.98 -16.13 19.97
N ARG A 34 -18.07 -15.42 20.30
CA ARG A 34 -19.11 -14.98 19.39
C ARG A 34 -18.38 -14.15 18.36
N LYS A 35 -18.08 -14.78 17.23
CA LYS A 35 -18.31 -14.30 15.85
C LYS A 35 -18.53 -12.79 15.79
N ASP A 36 -17.57 -12.01 16.28
CA ASP A 36 -17.66 -10.57 16.28
C ASP A 36 -17.43 -10.18 14.82
N PRO A 37 -18.46 -9.73 14.10
CA PRO A 37 -18.29 -9.36 12.70
C PRO A 37 -17.23 -8.26 12.56
N LYS A 38 -16.98 -7.46 13.61
CA LYS A 38 -15.90 -6.47 13.64
C LYS A 38 -14.52 -7.12 13.75
N LEU A 39 -14.38 -8.24 14.45
CA LEU A 39 -13.12 -8.98 14.50
C LEU A 39 -12.83 -9.68 13.17
N ALA A 40 -13.85 -10.25 12.53
CA ALA A 40 -13.73 -10.82 11.19
C ALA A 40 -13.37 -9.75 10.15
N TYR A 41 -14.04 -8.58 10.21
CA TYR A 41 -13.74 -7.44 9.35
C TYR A 41 -12.31 -6.90 9.58
N ARG A 42 -11.89 -6.71 10.84
CA ARG A 42 -10.51 -6.29 11.16
C ARG A 42 -9.47 -7.29 10.67
N ARG A 43 -9.73 -8.60 10.79
CA ARG A 43 -8.86 -9.64 10.24
C ARG A 43 -8.81 -9.60 8.73
N TRP A 44 -9.95 -9.42 8.06
CA TRP A 44 -10.04 -9.33 6.60
C TRP A 44 -9.29 -8.10 6.05
N VAL A 45 -9.42 -6.94 6.69
CA VAL A 45 -8.67 -5.72 6.34
C VAL A 45 -7.17 -5.92 6.58
N ALA A 46 -6.77 -6.56 7.68
CA ALA A 46 -5.36 -6.82 7.98
C ALA A 46 -4.73 -7.92 7.10
N SER A 47 -5.54 -8.86 6.58
CA SER A 47 -5.10 -9.92 5.66
C SER A 47 -5.13 -9.49 4.19
N LYS A 48 -5.75 -8.35 3.88
CA LYS A 48 -5.47 -7.65 2.64
C LYS A 48 -4.03 -7.19 2.78
N GLU A 49 -3.10 -7.97 2.26
CA GLU A 49 -1.86 -7.39 1.78
C GLU A 49 -2.30 -6.24 0.89
N GLU A 50 -1.94 -5.02 1.27
CA GLU A 50 -1.79 -3.98 0.26
C GLU A 50 -0.79 -4.59 -0.71
N GLU A 51 -1.29 -5.19 -1.80
CA GLU A 51 -0.55 -5.28 -3.03
C GLU A 51 -0.23 -3.84 -3.37
N SER A 52 0.82 -3.32 -2.74
CA SER A 52 1.53 -2.15 -3.18
C SER A 52 2.10 -2.62 -4.50
N LEU A 53 1.28 -2.46 -5.54
CA LEU A 53 1.69 -2.57 -6.91
C LEU A 53 2.88 -1.64 -6.98
N VAL A 54 4.07 -2.24 -7.03
CA VAL A 54 5.32 -1.51 -7.16
C VAL A 54 5.28 -0.96 -8.57
N ASP A 55 4.59 0.15 -8.75
CA ASP A 55 4.20 0.70 -10.04
C ASP A 55 5.40 1.29 -10.81
N GLY A 56 6.61 1.14 -10.28
CA GLY A 56 7.81 1.79 -10.80
C GLY A 56 7.76 3.32 -10.72
N LEU A 57 6.64 3.91 -10.28
CA LEU A 57 6.52 5.35 -10.03
C LEU A 57 7.26 5.71 -8.75
N SER A 58 8.22 6.62 -8.86
CA SER A 58 8.91 7.20 -7.71
C SER A 58 7.90 7.92 -6.81
N SER A 59 8.02 7.72 -5.50
CA SER A 59 7.31 8.47 -4.46
C SER A 59 7.88 9.87 -4.25
N GLU A 60 9.04 10.17 -4.85
CA GLU A 60 9.67 11.48 -4.74
C GLU A 60 9.08 12.44 -5.79
N VAL A 61 8.51 13.55 -5.32
CA VAL A 61 8.09 14.67 -6.17
C VAL A 61 9.34 15.30 -6.77
N SER A 62 9.73 14.86 -7.96
CA SER A 62 11.00 15.28 -8.60
C SER A 62 11.01 16.76 -8.96
N LYS A 63 9.86 17.33 -9.37
CA LYS A 63 9.70 18.75 -9.67
C LYS A 63 8.21 19.12 -9.61
N LEU A 64 7.86 20.13 -8.84
CA LEU A 64 6.52 20.72 -8.91
C LEU A 64 6.47 21.56 -10.20
N VAL A 65 5.55 21.21 -11.10
CA VAL A 65 5.35 21.88 -12.39
C VAL A 65 4.14 22.80 -12.26
N GLU A 66 4.24 24.03 -12.76
CA GLU A 66 3.11 24.97 -12.74
C GLU A 66 2.02 24.53 -13.74
N SER A 67 0.79 24.99 -13.56
CA SER A 67 -0.34 24.57 -14.40
C SER A 67 -0.19 25.01 -15.87
N GLU A 68 0.65 26.00 -16.11
CA GLU A 68 0.92 26.61 -17.42
C GLU A 68 2.18 26.03 -18.11
N GLU A 69 2.98 25.21 -17.43
CA GLU A 69 4.22 24.65 -17.98
C GLU A 69 3.92 23.39 -18.84
N GLU A 70 4.43 23.35 -20.06
CA GLU A 70 4.19 22.24 -21.00
C GLU A 70 4.96 20.99 -20.56
N LEU A 71 4.24 19.92 -20.26
CA LEU A 71 4.81 18.61 -19.94
C LEU A 71 5.15 17.86 -21.23
N ILE A 72 6.41 17.95 -21.67
CA ILE A 72 6.94 17.13 -22.77
C ILE A 72 7.98 16.16 -22.23
N PHE A 73 7.72 14.87 -22.44
CA PHE A 73 8.65 13.79 -22.14
C PHE A 73 8.68 12.79 -23.31
N ALA A 74 9.88 12.33 -23.67
CA ALA A 74 10.06 11.29 -24.67
C ALA A 74 11.31 10.46 -24.36
N VAL A 75 11.19 9.14 -24.50
CA VAL A 75 12.30 8.20 -24.35
C VAL A 75 13.24 8.31 -25.58
N PRO A 76 14.57 8.12 -25.42
CA PRO A 76 15.47 8.04 -26.55
C PRO A 76 14.99 7.04 -27.62
N GLY A 77 15.08 7.43 -28.89
CA GLY A 77 14.62 6.61 -30.02
C GLY A 77 13.22 6.93 -30.54
N VAL A 78 12.43 7.75 -29.84
CA VAL A 78 11.16 8.26 -30.38
C VAL A 78 11.41 9.29 -31.49
N GLN A 79 10.83 9.06 -32.66
CA GLN A 79 10.94 9.99 -33.79
C GLN A 79 10.25 11.33 -33.48
N ILE A 80 10.96 12.44 -33.73
CA ILE A 80 10.45 13.81 -33.51
C ILE A 80 9.12 14.06 -34.23
N ASN A 81 8.95 13.51 -35.44
CA ASN A 81 7.70 13.64 -36.20
C ASN A 81 6.49 12.99 -35.51
N ARG A 82 6.70 11.90 -34.76
CA ARG A 82 5.63 11.24 -34.00
C ARG A 82 5.18 12.12 -32.84
N ILE A 83 6.10 12.73 -32.12
CA ILE A 83 5.82 13.69 -31.03
C ILE A 83 5.05 14.90 -31.57
N LYS A 84 5.48 15.46 -32.72
CA LYS A 84 4.79 16.59 -33.36
C LYS A 84 3.34 16.25 -33.73
N LYS A 85 3.10 15.06 -34.31
CA LYS A 85 1.74 14.58 -34.65
C LYS A 85 0.88 14.38 -33.40
N LEU A 86 1.45 13.83 -32.33
CA LEU A 86 0.77 13.69 -31.04
C LEU A 86 0.32 15.04 -30.50
N ARG A 87 1.23 16.03 -30.45
CA ARG A 87 0.93 17.39 -29.96
C ARG A 87 -0.12 18.12 -30.80
N GLN A 88 -0.16 17.85 -32.10
CA GLN A 88 -1.17 18.42 -33.01
C GLN A 88 -2.53 17.71 -32.93
N GLY A 89 -2.66 16.63 -32.16
CA GLY A 89 -3.88 15.82 -32.10
C GLY A 89 -4.14 15.00 -33.37
N HIS A 90 -3.13 14.80 -34.22
CA HIS A 90 -3.26 14.00 -35.45
C HIS A 90 -3.28 12.49 -35.17
N ILE A 91 -2.91 12.07 -33.97
CA ILE A 91 -3.02 10.69 -33.50
C ILE A 91 -4.24 10.66 -32.58
N PRO A 92 -5.33 9.95 -32.95
CA PRO A 92 -6.50 9.82 -32.10
C PRO A 92 -6.13 9.00 -30.87
N TRP A 93 -6.69 9.37 -29.71
CA TRP A 93 -6.58 8.57 -28.50
C TRP A 93 -7.60 7.42 -28.56
N GLU A 94 -7.23 6.28 -28.00
CA GLU A 94 -8.06 5.06 -27.99
C GLU A 94 -8.77 4.88 -26.65
N GLN A 95 -8.14 5.35 -25.57
CA GLN A 95 -8.69 5.30 -24.23
C GLN A 95 -8.33 6.56 -23.45
N GLY A 96 -9.19 6.93 -22.50
CA GLY A 96 -8.98 8.09 -21.64
C GLY A 96 -9.30 7.80 -20.18
N ILE A 97 -8.62 8.52 -19.29
CA ILE A 97 -8.88 8.51 -17.84
C ILE A 97 -9.02 9.94 -17.34
N ASP A 98 -9.99 10.18 -16.45
CA ASP A 98 -10.15 11.43 -15.71
C ASP A 98 -9.70 11.22 -14.26
N LEU A 99 -8.72 12.01 -13.85
CA LEU A 99 -8.15 11.98 -12.51
C LEU A 99 -8.60 13.19 -11.66
N HIS A 100 -9.57 13.96 -12.12
CA HIS A 100 -10.03 15.15 -11.40
C HIS A 100 -10.69 14.77 -10.07
N GLY A 101 -10.18 15.36 -8.98
CA GLY A 101 -10.75 15.17 -7.65
C GLY A 101 -10.24 13.93 -6.91
N PHE A 102 -9.40 13.09 -7.52
CA PHE A 102 -8.67 12.07 -6.79
C PHE A 102 -7.60 12.69 -5.89
N SER A 103 -7.37 12.06 -4.74
CA SER A 103 -6.15 12.30 -3.97
C SER A 103 -4.91 11.82 -4.76
N ILE A 104 -3.73 12.25 -4.34
CA ILE A 104 -2.48 11.87 -5.02
C ILE A 104 -2.30 10.35 -5.05
N ASP A 105 -2.60 9.68 -3.93
CA ASP A 105 -2.46 8.23 -3.80
C ASP A 105 -3.47 7.49 -4.67
N GLU A 106 -4.73 7.93 -4.69
CA GLU A 106 -5.76 7.35 -5.57
C GLU A 106 -5.44 7.57 -7.05
N ALA A 107 -5.02 8.78 -7.42
CA ALA A 107 -4.67 9.11 -8.81
C ALA A 107 -3.49 8.29 -9.30
N ARG A 108 -2.51 8.03 -8.42
CA ARG A 108 -1.38 7.15 -8.69
C ARG A 108 -1.88 5.75 -9.00
N ASP A 109 -2.59 5.12 -8.08
CA ASP A 109 -3.07 3.74 -8.24
C ASP A 109 -3.94 3.55 -9.48
N GLU A 110 -4.83 4.51 -9.78
CA GLU A 110 -5.71 4.45 -10.93
C GLU A 110 -4.93 4.64 -12.24
N LEU A 111 -3.97 5.57 -12.27
CA LEU A 111 -3.08 5.77 -13.42
C LEU A 111 -2.22 4.52 -13.69
N SER A 112 -1.68 3.88 -12.64
CA SER A 112 -0.92 2.62 -12.72
C SER A 112 -1.70 1.52 -13.44
N ARG A 113 -2.98 1.37 -13.06
CA ARG A 113 -3.87 0.35 -13.60
C ARG A 113 -4.23 0.68 -15.04
N PHE A 114 -4.58 1.94 -15.30
CA PHE A 114 -4.90 2.44 -16.63
C PHE A 114 -3.78 2.21 -17.64
N ILE A 115 -2.54 2.54 -17.30
CA ILE A 115 -1.39 2.35 -18.20
C ILE A 115 -1.14 0.87 -18.48
N ARG A 116 -1.23 0.00 -17.46
CA ARG A 116 -1.10 -1.45 -17.65
C ARG A 116 -2.18 -2.02 -18.55
N ASP A 117 -3.41 -1.57 -18.39
CA ASP A 117 -4.52 -1.97 -19.25
C ASP A 117 -4.35 -1.47 -20.69
N ALA A 118 -3.91 -0.22 -20.87
CA ALA A 118 -3.63 0.33 -22.19
C ALA A 118 -2.51 -0.44 -22.92
N ILE A 119 -1.45 -0.84 -22.20
CA ILE A 119 -0.38 -1.69 -22.77
C ILE A 119 -0.94 -3.07 -23.15
N ARG A 120 -1.74 -3.68 -22.27
CA ARG A 120 -2.34 -5.01 -22.50
C ARG A 120 -3.30 -5.02 -23.69
N LEU A 121 -3.98 -3.90 -23.95
CA LEU A 121 -4.88 -3.70 -25.08
C LEU A 121 -4.17 -3.18 -26.34
N GLU A 122 -2.84 -3.04 -26.30
CA GLU A 122 -2.00 -2.53 -27.39
C GLU A 122 -2.37 -1.10 -27.86
N HIS A 123 -2.92 -0.28 -26.96
CA HIS A 123 -3.27 1.11 -27.26
C HIS A 123 -2.03 1.94 -27.54
N GLN A 124 -2.03 2.64 -28.69
CA GLN A 124 -0.87 3.44 -29.11
C GLN A 124 -0.91 4.87 -28.58
N CYS A 125 -2.10 5.38 -28.27
CA CYS A 125 -2.33 6.72 -27.76
C CYS A 125 -3.47 6.71 -26.75
N VAL A 126 -3.21 7.30 -25.58
CA VAL A 126 -4.19 7.47 -24.51
C VAL A 126 -4.16 8.91 -24.01
N ILE A 127 -5.26 9.33 -23.40
CA ILE A 127 -5.39 10.67 -22.81
C ILE A 127 -5.57 10.57 -21.29
N VAL A 128 -4.83 11.40 -20.56
CA VAL A 128 -4.94 11.52 -19.11
C VAL A 128 -5.41 12.93 -18.79
N VAL A 129 -6.61 13.04 -18.23
CA VAL A 129 -7.18 14.32 -17.79
C VAL A 129 -6.87 14.45 -16.30
N HIS A 130 -5.74 15.08 -15.97
CA HIS A 130 -5.46 15.51 -14.61
C HIS A 130 -5.94 16.97 -14.47
N GLY A 131 -6.74 17.28 -13.47
CA GLY A 131 -7.29 18.62 -13.30
C GLY A 131 -6.22 19.72 -13.18
N LYS A 132 -6.65 20.98 -13.30
CA LYS A 132 -5.81 22.11 -12.86
C LYS A 132 -5.76 22.08 -11.34
N ALA A 133 -4.59 21.88 -10.77
CA ALA A 133 -4.43 21.87 -9.33
C ALA A 133 -4.80 23.24 -8.76
N ILE A 134 -5.94 23.34 -8.07
CA ILE A 134 -6.15 24.43 -7.13
C ILE A 134 -5.27 24.07 -5.93
N VAL A 135 -4.05 24.59 -5.92
CA VAL A 135 -3.17 24.46 -4.76
C VAL A 135 -3.88 25.18 -3.61
N LYS A 136 -4.65 24.44 -2.79
CA LYS A 136 -5.05 24.95 -1.48
C LYS A 136 -3.78 25.01 -0.66
N VAL A 137 -3.12 26.17 -0.71
CA VAL A 137 -2.02 26.53 0.16
C VAL A 137 -2.46 26.21 1.58
N GLY A 138 -1.88 25.15 2.15
CA GLY A 138 -2.10 24.76 3.52
C GLY A 138 -1.76 25.96 4.40
N LYS A 139 -2.76 26.44 5.15
CA LYS A 139 -2.53 27.41 6.21
C LYS A 139 -1.58 26.74 7.21
N ARG A 140 -0.31 27.15 7.18
CA ARG A 140 0.66 26.79 8.21
C ARG A 140 0.07 27.23 9.55
N ARG A 141 -0.13 26.26 10.45
CA ARG A 141 -0.32 26.54 11.88
C ARG A 141 1.02 26.89 12.50
#